data_AF-A0A535YVM3-F1
#
_entry.id   AF-A0A535YVM3-F1
#
_cell.length_a   1.000
_cell.length_b   1.000
_cell.length_c   1.000
_cell.angle_alpha   90.00
_cell.angle_beta   90.00
_cell.angle_gamma   90.00
#
_symmetry.space_group_name_H-M   'P 1'
#
loop_
_entity.id
_entity.type
_entity.pdbx_description
1 polymer ?
#
loop_
_entity_poly.entity_id
_entity_poly.type
_entity_poly.pdbx_seq_one_letter_code
_entity_poly.pdbx_strand_id
1 'polypeptide(L)'
;MLQDGRMCRPAQSPFEQIESAVGALPGWLAQRAGSELGVAVIQGRALIDRLEAVNAEATRRFEKSGAYKADGALGIVPWLREKTGLSGGSAAEHVEVARQLEQLPQTEEALARGEIGYQHAVAMAFSAKHI
;
A
#
# COMPACT_ATOMS: atom_id res chain seq x y z
N MET A 1 12.84 -46.21 14.48
CA MET A 1 11.73 -45.78 13.60
C MET A 1 11.87 -44.29 13.41
N LEU A 2 12.01 -43.86 12.16
CA LEU A 2 12.41 -42.51 11.75
C LEU A 2 11.37 -41.46 12.15
N GLN A 3 11.81 -40.37 12.78
CA GLN A 3 11.08 -39.11 12.83
C GLN A 3 11.22 -38.45 11.46
N ASP A 4 10.27 -38.69 10.56
CA ASP A 4 10.10 -37.86 9.36
C ASP A 4 9.07 -36.76 9.67
N GLY A 5 9.50 -35.87 10.56
CA GLY A 5 8.80 -34.61 10.81
C GLY A 5 9.10 -33.66 9.68
N ARG A 6 8.48 -33.86 8.52
CA ARG A 6 8.30 -32.79 7.51
C ARG A 6 7.53 -31.66 8.18
N MET A 7 8.25 -30.80 8.89
CA MET A 7 7.77 -29.48 9.26
C MET A 7 7.55 -28.74 7.95
N CYS A 8 6.30 -28.74 7.46
CA CYS A 8 5.86 -27.73 6.52
C CYS A 8 6.16 -26.38 7.17
N ARG A 9 7.20 -25.70 6.71
CA ARG A 9 7.43 -24.30 7.07
C ARG A 9 6.13 -23.56 6.74
N PRO A 10 5.53 -22.80 7.67
CA PRO A 10 4.36 -22.00 7.30
C PRO A 10 4.75 -21.15 6.10
N ALA A 11 3.90 -21.15 5.07
CA ALA A 11 4.11 -20.30 3.90
C ALA A 11 4.21 -18.85 4.41
N GLN A 12 5.33 -18.18 4.09
CA GLN A 12 5.55 -16.80 4.51
C GLN A 12 4.38 -15.94 4.07
N SER A 13 3.94 -15.03 4.94
CA SER A 13 2.89 -14.07 4.57
C SER A 13 3.36 -13.23 3.38
N PRO A 14 2.44 -12.70 2.55
CA PRO A 14 2.82 -11.80 1.47
C PRO A 14 3.65 -10.60 1.95
N PHE A 15 3.38 -10.06 3.15
CA PHE A 15 4.16 -8.96 3.72
C PHE A 15 5.59 -9.38 4.08
N GLU A 16 5.80 -10.56 4.67
CA GLU A 16 7.15 -11.07 4.96
C GLU A 16 7.98 -11.25 3.67
N GLN A 17 7.34 -11.69 2.58
CA GLN A 17 7.99 -11.83 1.28
C GLN A 17 8.38 -10.46 0.70
N ILE A 18 7.50 -9.47 0.81
CA ILE A 18 7.77 -8.08 0.38
C ILE A 18 8.90 -7.48 1.21
N GLU A 19 8.85 -7.60 2.54
CA GLU A 19 9.89 -7.11 3.45
C GLU A 19 11.25 -7.73 3.12
N SER A 20 11.30 -9.05 2.88
CA SER A 20 12.51 -9.73 2.46
C SER A 20 13.03 -9.22 1.12
N ALA A 21 12.14 -8.99 0.14
CA ALA A 21 12.52 -8.47 -1.18
C ALA A 21 13.04 -7.04 -1.08
N VAL A 22 12.36 -6.17 -0.34
CA VAL A 22 12.77 -4.77 -0.09
C VAL A 22 14.12 -4.72 0.61
N GLY A 23 14.35 -5.59 1.60
CA GLY A 23 15.63 -5.68 2.31
C GLY A 23 16.81 -6.06 1.41
N ALA A 24 16.57 -6.78 0.31
CA ALA A 24 17.61 -7.14 -0.66
C ALA A 24 17.95 -6.02 -1.65
N LEU A 25 17.06 -5.03 -1.85
CA LEU A 25 17.21 -3.99 -2.86
C LEU A 25 18.48 -3.14 -2.71
N PRO A 26 18.92 -2.69 -1.51
CA PRO A 26 20.13 -1.86 -1.40
C PRO A 26 21.40 -2.54 -1.92
N GLY A 27 21.58 -3.83 -1.60
CA GLY A 27 22.73 -4.62 -2.07
C GLY A 27 22.68 -4.87 -3.56
N TRP A 28 21.48 -5.05 -4.12
CA TRP A 28 21.28 -5.16 -5.57
C TRP A 28 21.57 -3.83 -6.29
N LEU A 29 21.06 -2.70 -5.78
CA LEU A 29 21.26 -1.35 -6.33
C LEU A 29 22.74 -0.95 -6.35
N ALA A 30 23.49 -1.30 -5.31
CA ALA A 30 24.93 -1.01 -5.22
C ALA A 30 25.77 -1.62 -6.37
N GLN A 31 25.23 -2.63 -7.07
CA GLN A 31 25.89 -3.36 -8.15
C GLN A 31 25.34 -2.97 -9.53
N ARG A 32 24.57 -1.89 -9.67
CA ARG A 32 23.94 -1.47 -10.93
C ARG A 32 24.68 -0.32 -11.60
N ALA A 33 24.71 -0.32 -12.92
CA ALA A 33 25.16 0.81 -13.72
C ALA A 33 24.10 1.93 -13.75
N GLY A 34 24.51 3.17 -14.02
CA GLY A 34 23.63 4.35 -13.97
C GLY A 34 22.37 4.25 -14.85
N SER A 35 22.48 3.65 -16.04
CA SER A 35 21.34 3.39 -16.93
C SER A 35 20.32 2.41 -16.35
N GLU A 36 20.78 1.46 -15.53
CA GLU A 36 19.91 0.48 -14.87
C GLU A 36 19.18 1.10 -13.66
N LEU A 37 19.76 2.12 -13.04
CA LEU A 37 19.12 2.85 -11.93
C LEU A 37 17.86 3.57 -12.37
N GLY A 38 17.80 4.09 -13.60
CA GLY A 38 16.58 4.68 -14.16
C GLY A 38 15.42 3.68 -14.21
N VAL A 39 15.69 2.46 -14.66
CA VAL A 39 14.71 1.37 -14.67
C VAL A 39 14.28 1.01 -13.24
N ALA A 40 15.23 0.96 -12.30
CA ALA A 40 14.93 0.67 -10.90
C ALA A 40 14.02 1.73 -10.26
N VAL A 41 14.22 3.02 -10.57
CA VAL A 41 13.34 4.10 -10.09
C VAL A 41 11.92 3.92 -10.62
N ILE A 42 11.76 3.63 -11.91
CA ILE A 42 10.44 3.42 -12.54
C ILE A 42 9.72 2.22 -11.90
N GLN A 43 10.43 1.10 -11.76
CA GLN A 43 9.88 -0.11 -11.15
C GLN A 43 9.51 0.12 -9.67
N GLY A 44 10.36 0.81 -8.92
CA GLY A 44 10.11 1.15 -7.52
C GLY A 44 8.88 2.04 -7.36
N ARG A 45 8.69 3.03 -8.24
CA ARG A 45 7.48 3.86 -8.24
C ARG A 45 6.22 3.05 -8.51
N ALA A 46 6.23 2.21 -9.55
CA ALA A 46 5.09 1.35 -9.85
C ALA A 46 4.76 0.41 -8.68
N LEU A 47 5.75 -0.12 -7.95
CA LEU A 47 5.52 -0.94 -6.75
C LEU A 47 4.88 -0.13 -5.60
N ILE A 48 5.33 1.10 -5.37
CA ILE A 48 4.72 2.00 -4.38
C ILE A 48 3.26 2.25 -4.73
N ASP A 49 2.97 2.57 -6.00
CA ASP A 49 1.61 2.89 -6.44
C ASP A 49 0.66 1.67 -6.29
N ARG A 50 1.16 0.46 -6.58
CA ARG A 50 0.43 -0.79 -6.32
C ARG A 50 0.16 -1.01 -4.84
N LEU A 51 1.14 -0.72 -3.97
CA LEU A 51 0.99 -0.83 -2.53
C LEU A 51 -0.01 0.19 -1.99
N GLU A 52 -0.08 1.39 -2.58
CA GLU A 52 -1.10 2.39 -2.23
C GLU A 52 -2.51 1.90 -2.58
N ALA A 53 -2.73 1.23 -3.72
CA ALA A 53 -4.02 0.60 -4.02
C ALA A 53 -4.40 -0.46 -2.98
N VAL A 54 -3.44 -1.31 -2.59
CA VAL A 54 -3.65 -2.33 -1.54
C VAL A 54 -4.01 -1.67 -0.21
N ASN A 55 -3.30 -0.60 0.16
CA ASN A 55 -3.56 0.16 1.38
C ASN A 55 -4.91 0.85 1.36
N ALA A 56 -5.34 1.39 0.22
CA ALA A 56 -6.67 2.00 0.06
C ALA A 56 -7.78 0.98 0.34
N GLU A 57 -7.70 -0.21 -0.26
CA GLU A 57 -8.68 -1.29 -0.01
C GLU A 57 -8.64 -1.78 1.44
N ALA A 58 -7.45 -2.01 2.00
CA ALA A 58 -7.30 -2.40 3.40
C ALA A 58 -7.89 -1.34 4.35
N THR A 59 -7.62 -0.06 4.09
CA THR A 59 -8.15 1.07 4.86
C THR A 59 -9.66 1.11 4.81
N ARG A 60 -10.29 0.96 3.64
CA ARG A 60 -11.77 0.91 3.53
C ARG A 60 -12.35 -0.26 4.31
N ARG A 61 -11.78 -1.47 4.18
CA ARG A 61 -12.26 -2.65 4.91
C ARG A 61 -12.12 -2.48 6.42
N PHE A 62 -11.01 -1.90 6.86
CA PHE A 62 -10.75 -1.64 8.27
C PHE A 62 -11.63 -0.51 8.83
N GLU A 63 -11.92 0.52 8.03
CA GLU A 63 -12.91 1.53 8.36
C GLU A 63 -14.30 0.91 8.52
N LYS A 64 -14.77 0.13 7.53
CA LYS A 64 -16.09 -0.53 7.54
C LYS A 64 -16.25 -1.49 8.71
N SER A 65 -15.19 -2.19 9.11
CA SER A 65 -15.24 -3.12 10.26
C SER A 65 -15.31 -2.40 11.61
N GLY A 66 -14.88 -1.13 11.68
CA GLY A 66 -14.80 -0.40 12.93
C GLY A 66 -13.73 -0.90 13.90
N ALA A 67 -12.86 -1.82 13.46
CA ALA A 67 -11.91 -2.51 14.33
C ALA A 67 -10.83 -1.58 14.93
N TYR A 68 -10.61 -0.39 14.34
CA TYR A 68 -9.78 0.67 14.93
C TYR A 68 -10.23 1.10 16.34
N LYS A 69 -11.49 0.83 16.72
CA LYS A 69 -12.00 1.09 18.08
C LYS A 69 -11.35 0.20 19.13
N ALA A 70 -10.85 -0.98 18.75
CA ALA A 70 -10.12 -1.87 19.67
C ALA A 70 -8.82 -1.21 20.16
N ASP A 71 -8.25 -0.29 19.38
CA ASP A 71 -7.07 0.49 19.73
C ASP A 71 -7.42 1.81 20.42
N GLY A 72 -8.70 2.05 20.77
CA GLY A 72 -9.18 3.27 21.40
C GLY A 72 -9.30 4.48 20.46
N ALA A 73 -9.13 4.30 19.15
CA ALA A 73 -9.22 5.39 18.20
C ALA A 73 -10.68 5.84 17.95
N LEU A 74 -10.88 7.15 17.87
CA LEU A 74 -12.20 7.76 17.63
C LEU A 74 -12.68 7.66 16.17
N GLY A 75 -11.82 7.22 15.25
CA GLY A 75 -12.09 7.11 13.82
C GLY A 75 -10.86 6.61 13.06
N ILE A 76 -11.02 6.28 11.77
CA ILE A 76 -9.92 5.77 10.95
C ILE A 76 -8.81 6.82 10.70
N VAL A 77 -9.17 8.10 10.53
CA VAL A 77 -8.19 9.19 10.32
C VAL A 77 -7.26 9.36 11.52
N PRO A 78 -7.74 9.54 12.78
CA PRO A 78 -6.84 9.62 13.92
C PRO A 78 -6.07 8.31 14.14
N TRP A 79 -6.65 7.14 13.82
CA TRP A 79 -5.95 5.87 13.88
C TRP A 79 -4.76 5.82 12.91
N LEU A 80 -4.96 6.14 11.63
CA LEU A 80 -3.87 6.16 10.64
C LEU A 80 -2.78 7.14 11.03
N ARG A 81 -3.16 8.37 11.39
CA ARG A 81 -2.21 9.39 11.85
C ARG A 81 -1.30 8.87 12.97
N GLU A 82 -1.89 8.20 13.96
CA GLU A 82 -1.15 7.68 15.11
C GLU A 82 -0.31 6.45 14.76
N LYS A 83 -0.89 5.47 14.05
CA LYS A 83 -0.27 4.16 13.84
C LYS A 83 0.71 4.11 12.66
N THR A 84 0.61 5.03 11.70
CA THR A 84 1.47 5.03 10.50
C THR A 84 2.41 6.22 10.42
N GLY A 85 2.30 7.19 11.34
CA GLY A 85 3.15 8.39 11.35
C GLY A 85 2.79 9.43 10.29
N LEU A 86 1.67 9.27 9.58
CA LEU A 86 1.16 10.26 8.64
C LEU A 86 0.78 11.55 9.37
N SER A 87 0.89 12.69 8.67
CA SER A 87 0.29 13.94 9.14
C SER A 87 -1.24 13.82 9.19
N GLY A 88 -1.92 14.69 9.94
CA GLY A 88 -3.39 14.68 9.97
C GLY A 88 -4.02 14.92 8.59
N GLY A 89 -3.43 15.83 7.79
CA GLY A 89 -3.88 16.08 6.41
C GLY A 89 -3.66 14.89 5.50
N SER A 90 -2.49 14.26 5.57
CA SER A 90 -2.17 13.06 4.78
C SER A 90 -3.07 11.88 5.16
N ALA A 91 -3.29 11.63 6.45
CA ALA A 91 -4.20 10.58 6.88
C ALA A 91 -5.64 10.81 6.38
N ALA A 92 -6.12 12.04 6.41
CA ALA A 92 -7.43 12.40 5.87
C ALA A 92 -7.50 12.21 4.34
N GLU A 93 -6.47 12.61 3.61
CA GLU A 93 -6.36 12.39 2.16
C GLU A 93 -6.42 10.90 1.82
N HIS A 94 -5.59 10.06 2.45
CA HIS A 94 -5.59 8.62 2.18
C HIS A 94 -6.94 7.97 2.47
N VAL A 95 -7.61 8.36 3.56
CA VAL A 95 -8.96 7.86 3.86
C VAL A 95 -9.98 8.31 2.82
N GLU A 96 -9.93 9.57 2.40
CA GLU A 96 -10.86 10.10 1.39
C GLU A 96 -10.62 9.45 0.03
N VAL A 97 -9.37 9.36 -0.42
CA VAL A 97 -9.00 8.66 -1.67
C VAL A 97 -9.46 7.22 -1.61
N ALA A 98 -9.23 6.52 -0.50
CA ALA A 98 -9.69 5.16 -0.31
C ALA A 98 -11.21 5.08 -0.53
N ARG A 99 -12.01 5.93 0.11
CA ARG A 99 -13.48 5.95 -0.10
C ARG A 99 -13.88 6.24 -1.54
N GLN A 100 -13.25 7.21 -2.20
CA GLN A 100 -13.61 7.60 -3.56
C GLN A 100 -13.23 6.55 -4.62
N LEU A 101 -12.12 5.82 -4.42
CA LEU A 101 -11.69 4.78 -5.35
C LEU A 101 -12.73 3.65 -5.51
N GLU A 102 -13.55 3.37 -4.49
CA GLU A 102 -14.67 2.41 -4.59
C GLU A 102 -15.69 2.83 -5.67
N GLN A 103 -15.81 4.12 -5.96
CA GLN A 103 -16.68 4.66 -7.00
C GLN A 103 -15.94 4.91 -8.34
N LEU A 104 -14.63 4.67 -8.38
CA LEU A 104 -13.76 4.91 -9.54
C LEU A 104 -12.95 3.64 -9.88
N PRO A 105 -13.60 2.52 -10.24
CA PRO A 105 -12.94 1.23 -10.40
C PRO A 105 -11.83 1.25 -11.46
N GLN A 106 -11.98 2.02 -12.54
CA GLN A 106 -10.94 2.17 -13.55
C GLN A 106 -9.67 2.87 -13.02
N THR A 107 -9.85 3.89 -12.16
CA THR A 107 -8.74 4.58 -11.50
C THR A 107 -8.06 3.66 -10.49
N GLU A 108 -8.85 2.91 -9.72
CA GLU A 108 -8.34 1.95 -8.74
C GLU A 108 -7.53 0.83 -9.42
N GLU A 109 -8.04 0.27 -10.51
CA GLU A 109 -7.33 -0.73 -11.29
C GLU A 109 -6.04 -0.20 -11.91
N ALA A 110 -6.05 1.02 -12.45
CA ALA A 110 -4.84 1.64 -13.00
C ALA A 110 -3.77 1.87 -11.92
N LEU A 111 -4.17 2.27 -10.71
CA LEU A 111 -3.28 2.39 -9.57
C LEU A 111 -2.75 1.01 -9.14
N ALA A 112 -3.62 0.00 -9.07
CA ALA A 112 -3.27 -1.38 -8.73
C ALA A 112 -2.38 -2.08 -9.77
N ARG A 113 -2.30 -1.57 -11.00
CA ARG A 113 -1.33 -2.00 -12.02
C ARG A 113 -0.04 -1.15 -12.01
N GLY A 114 -0.03 -0.02 -11.32
CA GLY A 114 1.06 0.95 -11.31
C GLY A 114 1.16 1.77 -12.61
N GLU A 115 0.04 1.91 -13.32
CA GLU A 115 -0.07 2.70 -14.56
C GLU A 115 -0.25 4.19 -14.28
N ILE A 116 -0.83 4.52 -13.12
CA ILE A 116 -0.90 5.88 -12.59
C ILE A 116 -0.26 5.95 -11.22
N GLY A 117 0.33 7.10 -10.90
CA GLY A 117 0.83 7.39 -9.57
C GLY A 117 -0.28 7.69 -8.57
N TYR A 118 -0.02 7.48 -7.27
CA TYR A 118 -0.98 7.80 -6.20
C TYR A 118 -1.52 9.25 -6.28
N GLN A 119 -0.68 10.23 -6.59
CA GLN A 119 -1.11 11.63 -6.71
C GLN A 119 -2.02 11.89 -7.92
N HIS A 120 -1.95 11.08 -8.98
CA HIS A 120 -2.96 11.12 -10.04
C HIS A 120 -4.30 10.56 -9.54
N ALA A 121 -4.28 9.48 -8.76
CA ALA A 121 -5.49 8.93 -8.14
C ALA A 121 -6.13 9.94 -7.17
N VAL A 122 -5.34 10.68 -6.39
CA VAL A 122 -5.81 11.81 -5.57
C VAL A 122 -6.57 12.82 -6.43
N ALA A 123 -5.94 13.31 -7.52
CA ALA A 123 -6.58 14.29 -8.40
C ALA A 123 -7.92 13.79 -8.97
N MET A 124 -8.00 12.52 -9.37
CA MET A 124 -9.24 11.90 -9.86
C MET A 124 -10.31 11.80 -8.76
N ALA A 125 -9.94 11.36 -7.57
CA ALA A 125 -10.83 11.21 -6.42
C ALA A 125 -11.46 12.55 -6.00
N PHE A 126 -10.66 13.62 -5.93
CA PHE A 126 -11.15 14.95 -5.55
C PHE A 126 -11.90 15.66 -6.68
N SER A 127 -11.62 15.34 -7.96
CA SER A 127 -12.40 15.88 -9.08
C SER A 127 -13.80 15.26 -9.13
N ALA A 128 -13.92 13.96 -8.89
CA ALA A 128 -15.20 13.26 -8.87
C ALA A 128 -16.17 13.75 -7.77
N LYS A 129 -15.64 14.29 -6.67
CA LYS A 129 -16.43 14.85 -5.57
C LYS A 129 -17.22 16.12 -5.93
N HIS A 130 -16.81 16.82 -6.99
CA HIS A 130 -17.37 18.11 -7.40
C HIS A 130 -18.32 18.02 -8.61
N ILE A 131 -18.74 16.81 -8.97
CA ILE A 131 -19.71 16.52 -10.03
C ILE A 131 -21.02 16.06 -9.38
#